data_AF-A0A661E2A0-F1
#
_entry.id   AF-A0A661E2A0-F1
#
_cell.length_a   1.000
_cell.length_b   1.000
_cell.length_c   1.000
_cell.angle_alpha   90.00
_cell.angle_beta   90.00
_cell.angle_gamma   90.00
#
_symmetry.space_group_name_H-M   'P 1'
#
loop_
_entity.id
_entity.type
_entity.pdbx_description
1 polymer ?
#
loop_
_entity_poly.entity_id
_entity_poly.type
_entity_poly.pdbx_seq_one_letter_code
_entity_poly.pdbx_strand_id
1 'polypeptide(L)'
;MPRQFKDKSIVEASSFYPYFIAFQEHCKVRHYSKDTLRRHRSALKRFIAWCCENEIVSPQEIAIDHLENYKHYLFYYRQDNGKPLSQNSQGVMLSPLKTFLTWLAKKKYIQ
;
A
#
# COMPACT_ATOMS: atom_id res chain seq x y z
N MET A 1 -14.69 1.37 8.62
CA MET A 1 -13.72 0.24 8.73
C MET A 1 -14.40 -0.80 9.58
N PRO A 2 -14.64 -2.02 9.08
CA PRO A 2 -13.55 -2.98 9.00
C PRO A 2 -13.63 -3.97 7.81
N ARG A 3 -12.60 -3.96 6.95
CA ARG A 3 -12.14 -5.16 6.20
C ARG A 3 -10.73 -5.61 6.62
N GLN A 4 -10.22 -5.09 7.75
CA GLN A 4 -8.84 -5.32 8.21
C GLN A 4 -8.45 -6.80 8.35
N PHE A 5 -9.42 -7.70 8.55
CA PHE A 5 -9.16 -9.14 8.70
C PHE A 5 -8.84 -9.84 7.38
N LYS A 6 -9.51 -9.48 6.27
CA LYS A 6 -9.26 -10.12 4.97
C LYS A 6 -7.91 -9.67 4.40
N ASP A 7 -7.64 -8.37 4.48
CA ASP A 7 -6.42 -7.75 3.96
C ASP A 7 -5.15 -8.31 4.62
N LYS A 8 -5.18 -8.61 5.92
CA LYS A 8 -3.98 -9.13 6.63
C LYS A 8 -3.56 -10.49 6.08
N SER A 9 -4.49 -11.43 5.94
CA SER A 9 -4.22 -12.78 5.44
C SER A 9 -3.73 -12.79 3.99
N ILE A 10 -4.32 -11.93 3.14
CA ILE A 10 -3.94 -11.79 1.73
C ILE A 10 -2.52 -11.24 1.60
N VAL A 11 -2.19 -10.21 2.38
CA VAL A 11 -0.86 -9.59 2.35
C VAL A 11 0.21 -10.59 2.76
N GLU A 12 -0.02 -11.38 3.82
CA GLU A 12 0.93 -12.37 4.32
C GLU A 12 1.17 -13.52 3.32
N ALA A 13 0.14 -13.89 2.54
CA ALA A 13 0.26 -14.91 1.49
C ALA A 13 0.80 -14.39 0.14
N SER A 14 0.87 -13.07 -0.04
CA SER A 14 1.29 -12.46 -1.30
C SER A 14 2.82 -12.40 -1.46
N SER A 15 3.30 -12.38 -2.70
CA SER A 15 4.73 -12.16 -3.00
C SER A 15 5.23 -10.76 -2.60
N PHE A 16 4.33 -9.84 -2.23
CA PHE A 16 4.69 -8.54 -1.64
C PHE A 16 5.19 -8.65 -0.20
N TYR A 17 4.87 -9.74 0.51
CA TYR A 17 5.11 -9.85 1.95
C TYR A 17 6.57 -9.64 2.36
N PRO A 18 7.58 -10.25 1.71
CA PRO A 18 8.98 -10.05 2.08
C PRO A 18 9.41 -8.58 1.96
N TYR A 19 8.97 -7.92 0.89
CA TYR A 19 9.25 -6.50 0.64
C TYR A 19 8.55 -5.59 1.65
N PHE A 20 7.32 -5.93 2.02
CA PHE A 20 6.55 -5.22 3.03
C PHE A 20 7.24 -5.27 4.40
N ILE A 21 7.74 -6.44 4.82
CA ILE A 21 8.48 -6.59 6.07
C ILE A 21 9.81 -5.84 6.02
N ALA A 22 10.58 -6.00 4.94
CA ALA A 22 11.86 -5.32 4.77
C ALA A 22 11.72 -3.78 4.77
N PHE A 23 10.65 -3.24 4.17
CA PHE A 23 10.38 -1.81 4.21
C PHE A 23 10.03 -1.32 5.62
N GLN A 24 9.25 -2.08 6.39
CA GLN A 24 8.98 -1.70 7.77
C GLN A 24 10.25 -1.63 8.60
N GLU A 25 11.15 -2.59 8.43
CA GLU A 25 12.44 -2.59 9.13
C GLU A 25 13.28 -1.40 8.71
N HIS A 26 13.32 -1.09 7.41
CA HIS A 26 13.97 0.11 6.91
C HIS A 26 13.42 1.40 7.56
N CYS A 27 12.10 1.55 7.68
CA CYS A 27 11.50 2.71 8.32
C CYS A 27 11.81 2.78 9.83
N LYS A 28 11.88 1.65 10.53
CA LYS A 28 12.25 1.61 11.96
C LYS A 28 13.68 2.10 12.19
N VAL A 29 14.64 1.60 11.40
CA VAL A 29 16.06 2.02 11.49
C VAL A 29 16.22 3.52 11.19
N ARG A 30 15.29 4.09 10.42
CA ARG A 30 15.22 5.53 10.11
C ARG A 30 14.47 6.35 11.19
N HIS A 31 14.19 5.76 12.35
CA HIS A 31 13.51 6.38 13.49
C HIS A 31 12.10 6.94 13.19
N TYR A 32 11.37 6.33 12.26
CA TYR A 32 9.97 6.68 12.05
C TYR A 32 9.17 6.41 13.32
N SER A 33 8.27 7.32 13.68
CA SER A 33 7.41 7.15 14.86
C SER A 33 6.52 5.91 14.72
N LYS A 34 6.14 5.30 15.86
CA LYS A 34 5.21 4.15 15.89
C LYS A 34 3.90 4.45 15.15
N ASP A 35 3.41 5.68 15.28
CA ASP A 35 2.18 6.12 14.64
C ASP A 35 2.33 6.26 13.11
N THR A 36 3.44 6.85 12.64
CA THR A 36 3.77 6.91 11.21
C THR A 36 3.90 5.51 10.60
N LEU A 37 4.59 4.59 11.30
CA LEU A 37 4.71 3.19 10.88
C LEU A 37 3.35 2.50 10.80
N ARG A 38 2.46 2.73 11.77
CA ARG A 38 1.09 2.20 11.75
C ARG A 38 0.31 2.69 10.53
N ARG A 39 0.36 3.99 10.23
CA ARG A 39 -0.31 4.56 9.06
C ARG A 39 0.25 4.01 7.75
N HIS A 40 1.57 3.94 7.63
CA HIS A 40 2.24 3.31 6.48
C HIS A 40 1.78 1.88 6.27
N ARG A 41 1.79 1.06 7.34
CA ARG A 41 1.35 -0.33 7.29
C ARG A 41 -0.09 -0.45 6.79
N SER A 42 -1.00 0.33 7.34
CA SER A 42 -2.42 0.28 6.94
C SER A 42 -2.61 0.66 5.47
N ALA A 43 -1.93 1.71 4.99
CA ALA A 43 -2.03 2.13 3.60
C ALA A 43 -1.43 1.10 2.63
N LEU A 44 -0.26 0.53 2.96
CA LEU A 44 0.40 -0.47 2.13
C LEU A 44 -0.37 -1.78 2.09
N LYS A 45 -0.94 -2.23 3.22
CA LYS A 45 -1.79 -3.43 3.23
C LYS A 45 -2.98 -3.30 2.29
N ARG A 46 -3.63 -2.13 2.27
CA ARG A 46 -4.73 -1.84 1.34
C ARG A 46 -4.26 -1.89 -0.11
N PHE A 47 -3.13 -1.26 -0.42
CA PHE A 47 -2.57 -1.28 -1.77
C PHE A 47 -2.23 -2.71 -2.22
N ILE A 48 -1.54 -3.49 -1.39
CA ILE A 48 -1.18 -4.88 -1.69
C ILE A 48 -2.43 -5.75 -1.87
N ALA A 49 -3.44 -5.60 -1.01
CA ALA A 49 -4.70 -6.32 -1.16
C ALA A 49 -5.39 -5.96 -2.50
N TRP A 50 -5.40 -4.68 -2.87
CA TRP A 50 -5.90 -4.24 -4.18
C TRP A 50 -5.08 -4.83 -5.33
N CYS A 51 -3.75 -4.89 -5.23
CA CYS A 51 -2.90 -5.56 -6.23
C CYS A 51 -3.29 -7.03 -6.40
N CYS A 52 -3.45 -7.77 -5.30
CA CYS A 52 -3.87 -9.17 -5.36
C CYS A 52 -5.27 -9.35 -5.97
N GLU A 53 -6.20 -8.43 -5.70
CA GLU A 53 -7.54 -8.44 -6.32
C GLU A 53 -7.51 -8.13 -7.83
N ASN A 54 -6.46 -7.47 -8.32
CA ASN A 54 -6.26 -7.11 -9.73
C ASN A 54 -5.16 -7.96 -10.40
N GLU A 55 -4.86 -9.14 -9.84
CA GLU A 55 -3.90 -10.12 -10.38
C GLU A 55 -2.46 -9.59 -10.54
N ILE A 56 -2.12 -8.51 -9.83
CA ILE A 56 -0.74 -8.02 -9.71
C ILE A 56 -0.12 -8.77 -8.53
N VAL A 57 0.69 -9.78 -8.82
CA VAL A 57 1.14 -10.75 -7.80
C VAL A 57 2.54 -10.47 -7.28
N SER A 58 3.26 -9.52 -7.90
CA SER A 58 4.65 -9.20 -7.56
C SER A 58 4.96 -7.70 -7.67
N PRO A 59 5.85 -7.13 -6.82
CA PRO A 59 6.27 -5.73 -6.96
C PRO A 59 6.86 -5.39 -8.34
N GLN A 60 7.53 -6.34 -8.98
CA GLN A 60 8.15 -6.19 -10.30
C GLN A 60 7.13 -5.94 -11.42
N GLU A 61 5.88 -6.36 -11.23
CA GLU A 61 4.80 -6.16 -12.19
C GLU A 61 4.15 -4.78 -12.05
N ILE A 62 4.56 -3.98 -11.06
CA ILE A 62 4.00 -2.63 -10.88
C ILE A 62 4.42 -1.74 -12.05
N ALA A 63 3.44 -1.37 -12.86
CA ALA A 63 3.54 -0.37 -13.90
C ALA A 63 2.89 0.95 -13.48
N ILE A 64 3.16 2.01 -14.23
CA ILE A 64 2.58 3.35 -14.01
C ILE A 64 1.04 3.28 -14.09
N ASP A 65 0.50 2.52 -15.05
CA ASP A 65 -0.95 2.36 -15.24
C ASP A 65 -1.62 1.73 -14.02
N HIS A 66 -0.94 0.82 -13.31
CA HIS A 66 -1.45 0.24 -12.06
C HIS A 66 -1.57 1.30 -10.96
N LEU A 67 -0.66 2.28 -10.92
CA LEU A 67 -0.72 3.38 -9.95
C LEU A 67 -1.86 4.34 -10.26
N GLU A 68 -2.11 4.65 -11.53
CA GLU A 68 -3.25 5.46 -11.95
C GLU A 68 -4.58 4.74 -11.67
N ASN A 69 -4.65 3.45 -11.96
CA ASN A 69 -5.82 2.62 -11.62
C ASN A 69 -6.07 2.58 -10.11
N TYR A 70 -5.01 2.51 -9.29
CA TYR A 70 -5.17 2.57 -7.83
C TYR A 70 -5.67 3.95 -7.36
N LYS A 71 -5.21 5.06 -7.97
CA LYS A 71 -5.74 6.40 -7.67
C LYS A 71 -7.23 6.50 -8.05
N HIS A 72 -7.61 6.00 -9.22
CA HIS A 72 -9.01 5.94 -9.65
C HIS A 72 -9.85 5.10 -8.68
N TYR A 73 -9.34 3.93 -8.27
CA TYR A 73 -9.97 3.09 -7.26
C TYR A 73 -10.22 3.87 -5.97
N LEU A 74 -9.23 4.62 -5.45
CA LEU A 74 -9.40 5.44 -4.25
C LEU A 74 -10.42 6.58 -4.41
N PHE A 75 -10.53 7.15 -5.62
CA PHE A 75 -11.52 8.19 -5.94
C PHE A 75 -12.95 7.65 -5.97
N TYR A 76 -13.15 6.49 -6.59
CA TYR A 76 -14.46 5.83 -6.65
C TYR A 76 -14.79 5.04 -5.38
N TYR A 77 -13.81 4.80 -4.50
CA TYR A 77 -14.03 4.11 -3.24
C TYR A 77 -15.10 4.83 -2.40
N ARG A 78 -16.00 4.02 -1.83
CA ARG A 78 -17.02 4.46 -0.88
C ARG A 78 -16.74 3.84 0.47
N GLN A 79 -16.68 4.68 1.49
CA GLN A 79 -16.57 4.25 2.87
C GLN A 79 -17.89 3.58 3.30
N ASP A 80 -17.88 2.88 4.44
CA ASP A 80 -19.07 2.17 4.97
C ASP A 80 -20.29 3.10 5.15
N ASN A 81 -20.07 4.40 5.32
CA ASN A 81 -21.10 5.42 5.41
C ASN A 81 -21.63 5.90 4.03
N GLY A 82 -21.25 5.22 2.94
CA GLY A 82 -21.61 5.57 1.55
C GLY A 82 -20.89 6.79 0.97
N LYS A 83 -20.06 7.49 1.75
CA LYS A 83 -19.39 8.72 1.29
C LYS A 83 -18.09 8.41 0.53
N PRO A 84 -17.73 9.25 -0.46
CA PRO A 84 -16.43 9.16 -1.10
C PRO A 84 -15.30 9.38 -0.11
N LEU A 85 -14.15 8.81 -0.40
CA LEU A 85 -12.93 9.08 0.33
C LEU A 85 -12.49 10.53 0.10
N SER A 86 -12.30 11.31 1.17
CA SER A 86 -11.85 12.70 1.05
C SER A 86 -10.47 12.79 0.39
N GLN A 87 -10.21 13.88 -0.33
CA GLN A 87 -8.92 14.11 -1.01
C GLN A 87 -7.73 14.02 -0.04
N ASN A 88 -7.88 14.53 1.18
CA ASN A 88 -6.86 14.39 2.23
C ASN A 88 -6.62 12.91 2.59
N SER A 89 -7.69 12.12 2.73
CA SER A 89 -7.56 10.69 3.03
C SER A 89 -6.91 9.91 1.89
N GLN A 90 -7.19 10.27 0.63
CA GLN A 90 -6.49 9.74 -0.54
C GLN A 90 -4.99 10.06 -0.47
N GLY A 91 -4.64 11.32 -0.19
CA GLY A 91 -3.24 11.75 -0.02
C GLY A 91 -2.51 11.00 1.10
N VAL A 92 -3.17 10.77 2.22
CA VAL A 92 -2.64 9.97 3.35
C VAL A 92 -2.37 8.51 2.95
N MET A 93 -3.12 7.95 2.00
CA MET A 93 -2.87 6.60 1.48
C MET A 93 -1.76 6.57 0.40
N LEU A 94 -1.67 7.60 -0.43
CA LEU A 94 -0.71 7.66 -1.53
C LEU A 94 0.71 8.04 -1.07
N SER A 95 0.85 8.85 -0.01
CA SER A 95 2.15 9.25 0.53
C SER A 95 3.07 8.07 0.96
N PRO A 96 2.59 7.10 1.77
CA PRO A 96 3.39 5.93 2.11
C PRO A 96 3.66 5.02 0.91
N LEU A 97 2.74 4.93 -0.05
CA LEU A 97 2.93 4.19 -1.29
C LEU A 97 4.10 4.77 -2.10
N LYS A 98 4.12 6.09 -2.31
CA LYS A 98 5.24 6.76 -2.99
C LYS A 98 6.58 6.48 -2.31
N THR A 99 6.60 6.53 -0.98
CA THR A 99 7.82 6.24 -0.20
C THR A 99 8.28 4.79 -0.37
N PHE A 100 7.34 3.84 -0.35
CA PHE A 100 7.62 2.41 -0.54
C PHE A 100 8.15 2.11 -1.94
N LEU A 101 7.48 2.58 -3.00
CA LEU A 101 7.91 2.37 -4.39
C LEU A 101 9.29 3.00 -4.65
N THR A 102 9.52 4.21 -4.12
CA THR A 102 10.84 4.87 -4.20
C THR A 102 11.92 4.00 -3.53
N TRP A 103 11.61 3.38 -2.39
CA TRP A 103 12.54 2.50 -1.69
C TRP A 103 12.80 1.21 -2.47
N LEU A 104 11.77 0.60 -3.06
CA LEU A 104 11.90 -0.58 -3.92
C LEU A 104 12.81 -0.30 -5.12
N ALA A 105 12.60 0.82 -5.81
CA ALA A 105 13.40 1.23 -6.96
C ALA A 105 14.86 1.47 -6.56
N LYS A 106 15.10 2.15 -5.44
CA LYS A 106 16.46 2.36 -4.90
C LYS A 106 17.18 1.06 -4.54
N LYS A 107 16.44 0.05 -4.10
CA LYS A 107 16.97 -1.29 -3.81
C LYS A 107 17.08 -2.19 -5.04
N LYS A 108 16.71 -1.68 -6.23
CA LYS A 108 16.64 -2.43 -7.51
C LYS A 108 15.69 -3.63 -7.46
N TYR A 109 14.66 -3.56 -6.62
CA TYR A 109 13.61 -4.59 -6.58
C TYR A 109 12.55 -4.41 -7.67
N ILE A 110 12.40 -3.17 -8.15
CA ILE A 110 11.55 -2.79 -9.29
C ILE A 110 12.39 -1.89 -10.19
N GLN A 111 12.12 -1.93 -11.50
CA GLN A 111 12.81 -1.12 -12.51
C GLN A 111 11.97 0.07 -12.95
#